data_AF-A0A137QY84-F1
#
_entry.id   AF-A0A137QY84-F1
#
_cell.length_a   1.000
_cell.length_b   1.000
_cell.length_c   1.000
_cell.angle_alpha   90.00
_cell.angle_beta   90.00
_cell.angle_gamma   90.00
#
_symmetry.space_group_name_H-M   'P 1'
#
loop_
_entity.id
_entity.type
_entity.pdbx_description
1 polymer ?
#
loop_
_entity_poly.entity_id
_entity_poly.type
_entity_poly.pdbx_seq_one_letter_code
_entity_poly.pdbx_strand_id
1 'polypeptide(L)'
;MIQGKEQYEVEGIVNHRYCKEGLQYLVKWKGYRHQENEWIHEDELTQFADELIQEYLKSHKMPPKTHLTPKRPIRKPPQKR
;
A
#
# COMPACT_ATOMS: atom_id res chain seq x y z
N MET A 1 5.21 20.45 -20.11
CA MET A 1 6.02 19.82 -19.05
C MET A 1 5.07 18.91 -18.28
N ILE A 2 5.01 17.63 -18.61
CA ILE A 2 4.10 16.68 -17.95
C ILE A 2 4.96 15.98 -16.90
N GLN A 3 4.80 16.37 -15.64
CA GLN A 3 5.51 15.73 -14.53
C GLN A 3 5.04 14.29 -14.42
N GLY A 4 5.87 13.38 -14.93
CA GLY A 4 5.74 11.94 -14.81
C GLY A 4 5.77 11.49 -13.36
N LYS A 5 4.59 11.46 -12.75
CA LYS A 5 4.25 10.47 -11.75
C LYS A 5 3.32 9.51 -12.45
N GLU A 6 3.85 8.40 -12.94
CA GLU A 6 3.04 7.21 -13.20
C GLU A 6 2.42 6.82 -11.86
N GLN A 7 1.28 7.43 -11.55
CA GLN A 7 0.42 7.00 -10.48
C GLN A 7 -0.05 5.63 -10.92
N TYR A 8 0.62 4.57 -10.45
CA TYR A 8 0.07 3.23 -10.52
C TYR A 8 -1.30 3.36 -9.89
N GLU A 9 -2.32 3.11 -10.70
CA GLU A 9 -3.68 3.42 -10.33
C GLU A 9 -4.09 2.37 -9.29
N VAL A 10 -3.83 2.64 -8.01
CA VAL A 10 -4.28 1.79 -6.92
C VAL A 10 -5.76 2.07 -6.76
N GLU A 11 -6.59 1.05 -6.97
CA GLU A 11 -8.04 1.17 -6.76
C GLU A 11 -8.36 1.48 -5.30
N GLY A 12 -7.56 0.92 -4.38
CA GLY A 12 -7.63 1.21 -2.97
C GLY A 12 -7.07 0.10 -2.11
N ILE A 13 -7.14 0.33 -0.80
CA ILE A 13 -6.88 -0.69 0.22
C ILE A 13 -8.15 -1.54 0.33
N VAL A 14 -8.05 -2.81 -0.08
CA VAL A 14 -9.16 -3.77 0.03
C VAL A 14 -9.30 -4.27 1.46
N ASN A 15 -8.18 -4.47 2.13
CA ASN A 15 -8.17 -5.07 3.46
C ASN A 15 -6.89 -4.71 4.21
N HIS A 16 -6.89 -4.89 5.52
CA HIS A 16 -5.69 -4.83 6.34
C HIS A 16 -5.66 -6.04 7.27
N ARG A 17 -4.46 -6.54 7.57
CA ARG A 17 -4.27 -7.63 8.52
C ARG A 17 -3.07 -7.35 9.41
N TYR A 18 -3.23 -7.66 10.69
CA TYR A 18 -2.12 -7.68 11.63
C TYR A 18 -1.43 -9.04 11.57
N CYS A 19 -0.14 -9.05 11.26
CA CYS A 19 0.71 -10.22 11.33
C CYS A 19 1.76 -10.05 12.46
N LYS A 20 2.48 -11.12 12.81
CA LYS A 20 3.60 -11.06 13.77
C LYS A 20 4.66 -10.03 13.39
N GLU A 21 4.82 -9.78 12.10
CA GLU A 21 5.78 -8.83 11.54
C GLU A 21 5.22 -7.40 11.37
N GLY A 22 3.95 -7.16 11.71
CA GLY A 22 3.33 -5.85 11.61
C GLY A 22 2.04 -5.82 10.79
N LEU A 23 1.58 -4.62 10.46
CA LEU A 23 0.36 -4.38 9.71
C LEU A 23 0.64 -4.47 8.20
N GLN A 24 -0.13 -5.29 7.50
CA GLN A 24 -0.10 -5.43 6.05
C GLN A 24 -1.44 -4.98 5.48
N TYR A 25 -1.40 -4.33 4.34
CA TYR A 25 -2.56 -3.86 3.59
C TYR A 25 -2.64 -4.60 2.26
N LEU A 26 -3.83 -5.10 1.95
CA LEU A 26 -4.12 -5.69 0.66
C LEU A 26 -4.45 -4.57 -0.31
N VAL A 27 -3.57 -4.37 -1.27
CA VAL A 27 -3.66 -3.30 -2.26
C VAL A 27 -4.28 -3.89 -3.52
N LYS A 28 -5.32 -3.23 -4.04
CA LYS A 28 -5.88 -3.58 -5.33
C LYS A 28 -5.41 -2.62 -6.38
N TRP A 29 -4.80 -3.16 -7.42
CA TRP A 29 -4.37 -2.40 -8.59
C TRP A 29 -5.55 -2.25 -9.55
N LYS A 30 -5.87 -1.02 -9.94
CA LYS A 30 -6.92 -0.71 -10.92
C LYS A 30 -6.49 -1.21 -12.29
N GLY A 31 -7.43 -1.88 -12.97
CA GLY A 31 -7.16 -2.57 -14.22
C GLY A 31 -6.52 -3.96 -14.08
N TYR A 32 -6.24 -4.41 -12.85
CA TYR A 32 -5.80 -5.78 -12.57
C TYR A 32 -6.92 -6.59 -11.90
N ARG A 33 -6.81 -7.91 -11.98
CA ARG A 33 -7.75 -8.82 -11.32
C ARG A 33 -7.48 -8.87 -9.82
N HIS A 34 -8.50 -9.27 -9.05
CA HIS A 34 -8.36 -9.51 -7.61
C HIS A 34 -7.28 -10.53 -7.23
N GLN A 35 -6.86 -11.37 -8.18
CA GLN A 35 -5.78 -12.34 -8.02
C GLN A 35 -4.39 -11.68 -8.00
N GLU A 36 -4.25 -10.50 -8.60
CA GLU A 36 -3.03 -9.70 -8.63
C GLU A 36 -2.95 -8.76 -7.40
N ASN A 37 -3.92 -8.83 -6.49
CA ASN A 37 -3.89 -8.06 -5.26
C ASN A 37 -2.74 -8.57 -4.39
N GLU A 38 -1.88 -7.66 -3.95
CA GLU A 38 -0.74 -8.00 -3.10
C GLU A 38 -0.90 -7.46 -1.69
N TRP A 39 -0.43 -8.25 -0.72
CA TRP A 39 -0.30 -7.82 0.66
C TRP A 39 1.01 -7.05 0.80
N ILE A 40 0.90 -5.74 0.89
CA ILE A 40 2.01 -4.81 1.02
C ILE A 40 2.07 -4.32 2.46
N HIS A 41 3.26 -4.19 3.02
CA HIS A 41 3.40 -3.59 4.35
C HIS A 41 2.99 -2.11 4.34
N GLU A 42 2.52 -1.59 5.47
CA GLU A 42 2.20 -0.17 5.62
C GLU A 42 3.32 0.73 5.07
N ASP A 43 4.57 0.50 5.50
CA ASP A 43 5.74 1.31 5.11
C ASP A 43 5.97 1.33 3.59
N GLU A 44 5.87 0.16 2.95
CA GLU A 44 6.00 0.04 1.50
C GLU A 44 4.83 0.74 0.80
N LEU A 45 3.61 0.54 1.29
CA LEU A 45 2.43 1.16 0.71
C LEU A 45 2.45 2.68 0.91
N THR A 46 3.01 3.21 2.00
CA THR A 46 3.20 4.65 2.21
C THR A 46 4.11 5.25 1.13
N GLN A 47 5.09 4.49 0.62
CA GLN A 47 5.95 4.98 -0.46
C GLN A 47 5.23 5.07 -1.81
N PHE A 48 4.23 4.21 -2.06
CA PHE A 48 3.49 4.16 -3.33
C PHE A 48 2.13 4.89 -3.30
N ALA A 49 1.49 4.94 -2.14
CA ALA A 49 0.13 5.39 -1.91
C ALA A 49 -0.07 5.94 -0.48
N ASP A 50 0.84 6.82 -0.04
CA ASP A 50 0.76 7.57 1.23
C ASP A 50 -0.64 8.18 1.43
N GLU A 51 -1.17 8.86 0.41
CA GLU A 51 -2.46 9.56 0.49
C GLU A 51 -3.62 8.61 0.81
N LEU A 52 -3.65 7.43 0.18
CA LEU A 52 -4.70 6.41 0.42
C LEU A 52 -4.61 5.83 1.83
N ILE A 53 -3.40 5.57 2.33
CA ILE A 53 -3.22 5.08 3.70
C ILE A 53 -3.60 6.15 4.71
N GLN A 54 -3.18 7.39 4.51
CA GLN A 54 -3.50 8.48 5.42
C GLN A 54 -5.02 8.66 5.54
N GLU A 55 -5.74 8.63 4.43
CA GLU A 55 -7.20 8.69 4.44
C GLU A 55 -7.82 7.47 5.14
N TYR A 56 -7.29 6.27 4.86
CA TYR A 56 -7.73 5.04 5.50
C TYR A 56 -7.54 5.05 7.02
N LEU A 57 -6.34 5.38 7.49
CA LEU A 57 -5.97 5.48 8.91
C LEU A 57 -6.80 6.55 9.62
N LYS A 58 -7.01 7.71 8.97
CA LYS A 58 -7.84 8.81 9.48
C LYS A 58 -9.29 8.38 9.64
N SER A 59 -9.85 7.66 8.66
CA SER A 59 -11.21 7.12 8.74
C SER A 59 -11.34 6.00 9.77
N HIS A 60 -10.32 5.14 9.91
CA HIS A 60 -10.33 4.00 10.85
C HIS A 60 -9.83 4.35 12.25
N LYS A 61 -9.48 5.63 12.53
CA LYS A 61 -8.91 6.11 13.80
C LYS A 61 -7.73 5.27 14.29
N MET A 62 -6.89 4.82 13.36
CA MET A 62 -5.72 4.02 13.68
C MET A 62 -4.56 4.95 14.06
N PRO A 63 -3.78 4.62 15.11
CA PRO A 63 -2.64 5.45 15.49
C PRO A 63 -1.58 5.43 14.38
N PRO A 64 -1.08 6.59 13.91
CA PRO A 64 0.04 6.64 12.97
C PRO A 64 1.27 6.02 13.66
N LYS A 65 1.82 4.94 13.10
CA LYS A 65 2.95 4.26 13.73
C LYS A 65 4.24 5.06 13.55
N THR A 66 4.90 5.26 14.67
CA THR A 66 6.24 5.84 14.79
C THR A 66 7.30 4.80 14.43
N HIS A 67 7.74 4.76 13.16
CA HIS A 67 9.09 4.37 12.68
C HIS A 67 9.79 3.11 13.26
N LEU A 68 9.08 2.12 13.82
CA LEU A 68 9.66 1.03 14.61
C LEU A 68 9.87 -0.30 13.86
N THR A 69 10.04 -0.29 12.52
CA THR A 69 10.35 -1.53 11.79
C THR A 69 11.54 -1.41 10.84
N PRO A 70 12.42 -2.43 10.80
CA PRO A 70 13.57 -2.44 9.89
C PRO A 70 13.09 -2.47 8.43
N LYS A 71 13.71 -1.61 7.61
CA LYS A 71 13.40 -1.46 6.18
C LYS A 71 13.64 -2.78 5.44
N ARG A 72 12.57 -3.38 4.92
CA ARG A 72 12.65 -4.55 4.05
C ARG A 72 12.82 -4.12 2.60
N PRO A 73 13.51 -4.92 1.77
CA PRO A 73 13.62 -4.64 0.34
C PRO A 73 12.23 -4.68 -0.29
N ILE A 74 11.95 -3.63 -1.08
CA ILE A 74 10.65 -3.36 -1.68
C ILE A 74 10.26 -4.48 -2.63
N ARG A 75 9.04 -5.01 -2.48
CA ARG A 75 8.43 -5.86 -3.51
C ARG A 75 7.88 -4.94 -4.61
N LYS A 76 8.38 -5.11 -5.84
CA LYS A 76 7.88 -4.33 -6.97
C LYS A 76 6.41 -4.74 -7.24
N PRO A 77 5.54 -3.79 -7.57
CA PRO A 77 4.19 -4.11 -8.02
C PRO A 77 4.23 -5.05 -9.23
N PRO A 78 3.19 -5.88 -9.44
CA PRO A 78 3.16 -6.81 -10.54
C PRO A 78 3.22 -6.03 -11.85
N GLN A 79 4.21 -6.36 -12.69
CA GLN A 79 4.33 -5.76 -14.02
C GLN A 79 3.17 -6.26 -14.89
N LYS A 80 2.46 -5.33 -15.52
CA LYS A 80 1.41 -5.62 -16.50
C LYS A 80 2.00 -6.52 -17.59
N ARG A 81 1.59 -7.80 -17.65
CA ARG A 81 1.93 -8.70 -18.76
C ARG A 81 1.06 -8.43 -19.97
#